data_AF-A0A0V0GWJ4-F1
#
_entry.id   AF-A0A0V0GWJ4-F1
#
_cell.length_a   1.000
_cell.length_b   1.000
_cell.length_c   1.000
_cell.angle_alpha   90.00
_cell.angle_beta   90.00
_cell.angle_gamma   90.00
#
_symmetry.space_group_name_H-M   'P 1'
#
loop_
_entity.id
_entity.type
_entity.pdbx_description
1 polymer ?
#
loop_
_entity_poly.entity_id
_entity_poly.type
_entity_poly.pdbx_seq_one_letter_code
_entity_poly.pdbx_strand_id
1 'polypeptide(L)' 'MEIAVKRISHESKQGLREFVSEISSIGRLRHRNLVQLVGWCRRRGDLLLVYDFMPNGSLDNFLFEKPRMVLTWEQRFKII' A
#
# COMPACT_ATOMS: atom_id res chain seq x y z
N MET A 1 15.20 3.75 -7.02
CA MET A 1 14.30 3.22 -5.97
C MET A 1 13.19 4.23 -5.80
N GLU A 2 11.97 3.86 -6.19
CA GLU A 2 10.80 4.74 -6.09
C GLU A 2 9.97 4.35 -4.87
N ILE A 3 9.30 5.33 -4.25
CA ILE A 3 8.50 5.14 -3.04
C ILE A 3 7.07 5.65 -3.23
N ALA A 4 6.14 5.05 -2.51
CA ALA A 4 4.79 5.56 -2.34
C ALA A 4 4.65 6.19 -0.96
N VAL A 5 4.20 7.44 -0.89
CA VAL A 5 3.93 8.14 0.37
C VAL A 5 2.43 8.27 0.57
N LYS A 6 1.89 7.56 1.57
CA LYS A 6 0.50 7.67 2.00
C LYS A 6 0.41 8.70 3.12
N ARG A 7 -0.23 9.84 2.85
CA ARG A 7 -0.54 10.87 3.87
C ARG A 7 -1.90 10.56 4.49
N ILE A 8 -1.93 10.39 5.80
CA ILE A 8 -3.17 10.17 6.54
C ILE A 8 -3.68 11.52 7.05
N SER A 9 -4.98 11.78 6.87
CA SER A 9 -5.62 12.98 7.38
C SER A 9 -5.57 13.01 8.91
N HIS A 10 -5.16 14.15 9.46
CA HIS A 10 -5.10 14.40 10.90
C HIS A 10 -6.41 14.99 11.45
N GLU A 11 -7.43 15.13 10.61
CA GLU A 11 -8.69 15.81 10.97
C GLU A 11 -9.56 15.01 11.95
N SER A 12 -9.17 13.78 12.29
CA SER A 12 -9.91 12.94 13.23
C SER A 12 -9.01 12.08 14.11
N LYS A 13 -9.55 11.66 15.27
CA LYS A 13 -8.94 10.63 16.13
C LYS A 13 -8.76 9.29 15.38
N GLN A 14 -9.53 9.06 14.33
CA GLN A 14 -9.49 7.84 13.52
C GLN A 14 -8.19 7.75 12.71
N GLY A 15 -7.76 8.85 12.07
CA GLY A 15 -6.53 8.84 11.27
C GLY A 15 -5.28 8.46 12.07
N LEU A 16 -5.16 8.92 13.32
CA LEU A 16 -4.07 8.49 14.20
C LEU A 16 -4.15 7.01 14.57
N ARG A 17 -5.35 6.48 14.80
CA ARG A 17 -5.53 5.04 15.10
C ARG A 17 -5.14 4.18 13.92
N GLU A 18 -5.55 4.56 12.71
CA GLU A 18 -5.21 3.86 11.47
C GLU A 18 -3.69 3.90 11.22
N PHE A 19 -3.07 5.06 11.40
CA PHE A 19 -1.62 5.23 11.30
C PHE A 19 -0.86 4.28 12.22
N VAL A 20 -1.24 4.24 13.51
CA VAL A 20 -0.61 3.36 14.51
C VAL A 20 -0.89 1.88 14.21
N SER A 21 -2.10 1.56 13.75
CA SER A 21 -2.49 0.19 13.39
C SER A 21 -1.67 -0.36 12.21
N GLU A 22 -1.50 0.44 11.15
CA GLU A 22 -0.67 0.06 9.99
C GLU A 22 0.79 -0.16 10.39
N ILE A 23 1.40 0.75 11.18
CA ILE A 23 2.78 0.58 11.66
C ILE A 23 2.93 -0.67 12.52
N SER A 24 1.99 -0.89 13.45
CA SER A 24 2.07 -2.00 14.41
C SER A 24 1.87 -3.35 13.74
N SER A 25 1.06 -3.42 12.69
CA SER A 25 0.74 -4.65 11.98
C SER A 25 1.70 -4.88 10.80
N ILE A 26 1.63 -4.02 9.78
CA ILE A 26 2.38 -4.18 8.52
C ILE A 26 3.87 -3.88 8.74
N GLY A 27 4.22 -2.93 9.61
CA GLY A 27 5.61 -2.55 9.85
C GLY A 27 6.50 -3.68 10.38
N ARG A 28 5.91 -4.74 10.96
CA ARG A 28 6.64 -5.92 11.46
C ARG A 28 6.62 -7.09 10.49
N LEU A 29 5.82 -7.02 9.42
CA LEU A 29 5.69 -8.10 8.45
C LEU A 29 6.64 -7.85 7.28
N ARG A 30 7.45 -8.86 6.97
CA ARG A 30 8.29 -8.89 5.77
C ARG A 30 7.95 -10.15 5.00
N HIS A 31 7.26 -9.98 3.88
CA HIS A 31 6.84 -11.10 3.04
C HIS A 31 6.78 -10.68 1.58
N ARG A 32 7.17 -11.56 0.67
CA ARG A 32 7.23 -11.28 -0.79
C ARG A 32 5.90 -10.86 -1.41
N ASN A 33 4.78 -11.23 -0.81
CA ASN A 33 3.42 -10.91 -1.29
C ASN A 33 2.73 -9.80 -0.47
N LEU A 34 3.46 -9.11 0.41
CA LEU A 34 2.98 -7.94 1.13
C LEU A 34 3.85 -6.75 0.76
N VAL A 35 3.22 -5.61 0.47
CA VAL A 35 3.97 -4.37 0.21
C VAL A 35 4.73 -3.97 1.47
N GLN A 36 6.03 -3.72 1.32
CA GLN A 36 6.89 -3.42 2.45
C GLN A 36 6.67 -1.98 2.91
N LEU A 37 6.35 -1.81 4.19
CA LEU A 37 6.48 -0.53 4.86
C LEU A 37 7.98 -0.27 5.09
N VAL A 38 8.51 0.76 4.45
CA VAL A 38 9.93 1.16 4.51
C VAL A 38 10.17 2.11 5.70
N GLY A 39 9.19 2.96 6.00
CA GLY A 39 9.30 3.91 7.10
C GLY A 39 8.02 4.71 7.31
N TRP A 40 8.08 5.63 8.26
CA TRP A 40 6.97 6.51 8.60
C TRP A 40 7.47 7.82 9.18
N CYS A 41 6.64 8.87 9.12
CA CYS A 41 6.91 10.17 9.71
C CYS A 41 5.68 10.65 10.47
N ARG A 42 5.89 11.08 11.72
CA ARG A 42 4.90 11.81 12.51
C ARG A 42 5.51 13.14 12.96
N ARG A 43 5.11 14.25 12.34
CA ARG A 43 5.67 15.56 12.67
C ARG A 43 4.68 16.68 12.40
N ARG A 44 4.48 17.58 13.36
CA ARG A 44 3.64 18.80 13.22
C ARG A 44 2.23 18.53 12.65
N GLY A 45 1.62 17.40 13.04
CA GLY A 45 0.29 16.99 12.54
C GLY A 45 0.33 16.17 11.26
N ASP A 46 1.46 16.06 10.56
CA ASP A 46 1.59 15.15 9.43
C ASP A 46 1.78 13.71 9.91
N LEU A 47 1.02 12.81 9.30
CA LEU A 47 1.08 11.36 9.46
C LEU A 47 1.38 10.75 8.09
N LEU A 48 2.62 10.33 7.86
CA LEU A 48 3.09 9.80 6.57
C LEU A 48 3.57 8.36 6.71
N LEU A 49 3.13 7.49 5.83
CA LEU A 49 3.63 6.13 5.69
C LEU A 49 4.36 6.00 4.36
N VAL A 50 5.53 5.37 4.38
CA VAL A 50 6.41 5.23 3.22
C VAL A 50 6.51 3.76 2.86
N TYR A 51 6.06 3.43 1.65
CA TYR A 51 6.04 2.08 1.10
C TYR A 51 6.92 1.97 -0.13
N ASP A 52 7.30 0.75 -0.49
CA ASP A 52 7.81 0.46 -1.84
C ASP A 52 6.75 0.81 -2.89
N PHE A 53 7.16 1.47 -3.97
CA PHE A 53 6.25 1.80 -5.06
C PHE A 53 5.93 0.57 -5.91
N MET A 54 4.64 0.36 -6.19
CA MET A 54 4.14 -0.73 -7.04
C MET A 54 3.84 -0.17 -8.44
N PRO A 55 4.74 -0.31 -9.43
CA PRO A 55 4.65 0.41 -10.71
C PRO A 55 3.47 -0.02 -11.58
N ASN A 56 2.98 -1.25 -11.40
CA ASN A 56 1.83 -1.75 -12.13
C ASN A 56 0.49 -1.31 -11.53
N GLY A 57 0.51 -0.60 -10.39
CA GLY A 57 -0.71 -0.19 -9.70
C GLY A 57 -1.48 -1.37 -9.12
N SER A 58 -2.78 -1.18 -8.93
CA SER A 58 -3.66 -2.16 -8.30
C SER A 58 -4.18 -3.19 -9.31
N LEU A 59 -4.54 -4.38 -8.80
CA LEU A 59 -4.98 -5.52 -9.58
C LEU A 59 -6.35 -5.32 -10.24
N ASP A 60 -7.22 -4.53 -9.62
CA ASP A 60 -8.53 -4.12 -10.16
C ASP A 60 -8.43 -3.50 -11.56
N ASN A 61 -7.37 -2.73 -11.83
CA ASN A 61 -7.06 -2.16 -13.16
C ASN A 61 -6.87 -3.22 -14.25
N PHE A 62 -6.51 -4.45 -13.88
CA PHE A 62 -6.30 -5.57 -14.81
C PHE A 62 -7.48 -6.54 -14.87
N LEU A 63 -8.40 -6.45 -13.90
CA LEU A 63 -9.54 -7.36 -13.79
C LEU A 63 -10.87 -6.73 -14.22
N PHE A 64 -11.08 -5.44 -13.94
CA PHE A 64 -12.39 -4.80 -14.06
C PHE A 64 -12.37 -3.53 -14.90
N GLU A 65 -11.38 -2.65 -14.71
CA GLU A 65 -11.37 -1.32 -15.34
C GLU A 65 -10.75 -1.32 -16.74
N LYS A 66 -11.56 -1.55 -17.80
CA LYS A 66 -11.14 -1.55 -19.23
C LYS A 66 -9.65 -1.88 -19.40
N PRO A 67 -9.27 -3.12 -19.07
CA PRO A 67 -7.89 -3.44 -18.75
C PRO A 67 -7.00 -3.13 -19.95
N ARG A 68 -5.92 -2.36 -19.71
CA ARG A 68 -4.89 -2.08 -20.73
C ARG A 68 -4.25 -3.37 -21.25
N MET A 69 -4.24 -4.40 -20.40
CA MET A 69 -3.77 -5.74 -20.70
C MET A 69 -4.67 -6.76 -19.99
N VAL A 70 -5.16 -7.75 -20.73
CA VAL A 70 -5.98 -8.83 -20.17
C VAL A 70 -5.06 -9.92 -19.62
N LEU A 71 -5.17 -10.21 -18.32
CA LEU A 71 -4.44 -11.31 -17.69
C LEU A 71 -4.99 -12.66 -18.17
N THR A 72 -4.09 -13.54 -18.61
CA THR A 72 -4.38 -14.95 -18.92
C THR A 72 -4.81 -15.70 -17.66
N TRP A 73 -5.45 -16.86 -17.84
CA TRP A 73 -5.85 -17.70 -16.72
C TRP A 73 -4.66 -18.18 -15.87
N GLU A 74 -3.57 -18.58 -16.51
CA GLU A 74 -2.34 -18.99 -15.81
C GLU A 74 -1.74 -17.86 -14.96
N GLN A 75 -1.76 -16.62 -15.46
CA GLN A 75 -1.32 -15.46 -14.69
C GLN A 75 -2.24 -15.20 -13.49
N ARG A 76 -3.56 -15.28 -13.68
CA ARG A 76 -4.54 -15.13 -12.59
C ARG A 76 -4.33 -16.19 -11.51
N PHE A 77 -4.07 -17.43 -11.90
CA PHE A 77 -3.82 -18.52 -10.96
C PHE A 77 -2.56 -18.29 -10.11
N LYS A 78 -1.51 -17.66 -10.65
CA LYS A 78 -0.28 -17.32 -9.92
C LYS A 78 -0.43 -16.14 -8.95
N ILE A 79 -1.47 -15.31 -9.14
CA ILE A 79 -1.76 -14.17 -8.26
C ILE A 79 -2.48 -14.61 -6.98
N ILE A 80 -3.19 -15.75 -7.04
CA ILE A 80 -3.82 -16.42 -5.90
C ILE A 80 -2.76 -17.19 -5.11
#